data_AF-A0A3D5BRM2-F1
#
_entry.id   AF-A0A3D5BRM2-F1
#
_cell.length_a   1.000
_cell.length_b   1.000
_cell.length_c   1.000
_cell.angle_alpha   90.00
_cell.angle_beta   90.00
_cell.angle_gamma   90.00
#
_symmetry.space_group_name_H-M   'P 1'
#
loop_
_entity.id
_entity.type
_entity.pdbx_description
1 polymer ?
#
loop_
_entity_poly.entity_id
_entity_poly.type
_entity_poly.pdbx_seq_one_letter_code
_entity_poly.pdbx_strand_id
1 'polypeptide(L)'
;MRDFRRSLKDGNVLIFDGGMGSLLQRRGLKPGQSPEEFGMARPEVVSAIHGEYARAGARVVTTNTFGATRHKLPAGLDVFEVNETMARAARQAVGEGVFVAGSVGPTGKMVEPLGDITFRGLVEIFKEQIRGLVAGGVDLILGETQFDLA
;
A
#
# COMPACT_ATOMS: atom_id res chain seq x y z
N MET A 1 2.82 -6.92 15.55
CA MET A 1 2.33 -5.60 15.09
C MET A 1 2.68 -4.58 16.16
N ARG A 2 3.13 -3.40 15.75
CA ARG A 2 3.44 -2.31 16.68
C ARG A 2 2.16 -1.57 17.06
N ASP A 3 2.13 -1.03 18.27
CA ASP A 3 0.94 -0.33 18.75
C ASP A 3 0.91 1.12 18.24
N PHE A 4 0.40 1.29 17.02
CA PHE A 4 0.18 2.61 16.43
C PHE A 4 -0.73 3.49 17.31
N ARG A 5 -1.76 2.91 17.94
CA ARG A 5 -2.72 3.67 18.76
C ARG A 5 -2.07 4.27 20.00
N ARG A 6 -1.10 3.57 20.61
CA ARG A 6 -0.30 4.12 21.71
C ARG A 6 0.50 5.34 21.25
N SER A 7 1.16 5.25 20.10
CA SER A 7 2.00 6.36 19.60
C SER A 7 1.23 7.65 19.35
N LEU A 8 -0.08 7.56 19.04
CA LEU A 8 -0.96 8.73 18.87
C LEU A 8 -1.26 9.45 20.20
N LYS A 9 -1.11 8.79 21.35
CA LYS A 9 -1.36 9.38 22.67
C LYS A 9 -0.14 10.08 23.27
N ASP A 10 1.04 9.82 22.72
CA ASP A 10 2.31 10.29 23.28
C ASP A 10 2.61 11.76 22.92
N GLY A 11 1.69 12.46 22.24
CA GLY A 11 1.84 13.87 21.85
C GLY A 11 2.82 14.13 20.70
N ASN A 12 3.43 13.08 20.14
CA ASN A 12 4.40 13.16 19.05
C ASN A 12 3.69 13.31 17.70
N VAL A 13 4.27 14.14 16.81
CA VAL A 13 3.84 14.22 15.41
C VAL A 13 4.41 13.02 14.63
N LEU A 14 3.52 12.24 14.02
CA LEU A 14 3.91 11.16 13.11
C LEU A 14 3.92 11.66 11.67
N ILE A 15 5.11 11.70 11.09
CA ILE A 15 5.32 12.14 9.71
C ILE A 15 5.21 10.91 8.79
N PHE A 16 4.32 10.98 7.80
CA PHE A 16 4.22 9.97 6.75
C PHE A 16 5.29 10.20 5.67
N ASP A 17 5.52 9.19 4.84
CA ASP A 17 6.36 9.29 3.66
C ASP A 17 5.71 10.12 2.54
N GLY A 18 6.39 10.18 1.39
CA GLY A 18 5.95 10.93 0.22
C GLY A 18 5.55 10.04 -0.96
N GLY A 19 5.50 10.63 -2.15
CA GLY A 19 5.01 9.94 -3.35
C GLY A 19 5.92 8.83 -3.88
N MET A 20 5.49 7.57 -3.68
CA MET A 20 6.11 6.35 -4.23
C MET A 20 6.28 6.39 -5.76
N GLY A 21 5.22 6.74 -6.49
CA GLY A 21 5.20 6.69 -7.95
C GLY A 21 6.30 7.52 -8.63
N SER A 22 6.57 8.74 -8.12
CA SER A 22 7.61 9.60 -8.68
C SER A 22 9.02 9.05 -8.48
N LEU A 23 9.25 8.35 -7.36
CA LEU A 23 10.52 7.70 -7.06
C LEU A 23 10.71 6.40 -7.83
N LEU A 24 9.63 5.67 -8.13
CA LEU A 24 9.65 4.53 -9.04
C LEU A 24 9.95 4.96 -10.48
N GLN A 25 9.34 6.06 -10.96
CA GLN A 25 9.60 6.62 -12.29
C GLN A 25 11.08 6.97 -12.47
N ARG A 26 11.70 7.62 -11.46
CA ARG A 26 13.15 7.90 -11.46
C ARG A 26 14.03 6.65 -11.50
N ARG A 27 13.48 5.49 -11.15
CA ARG A 27 14.17 4.19 -11.13
C ARG A 27 13.74 3.28 -12.29
N GLY A 28 13.07 3.82 -13.29
CA GLY A 28 12.79 3.13 -14.54
C GLY A 28 11.38 2.55 -14.66
N LEU A 29 10.44 2.89 -13.76
CA LEU A 29 9.02 2.62 -14.00
C LEU A 29 8.58 3.36 -15.27
N LYS A 30 8.09 2.61 -16.26
CA LYS A 30 7.65 3.18 -17.53
C LYS A 30 6.25 3.80 -17.42
N PRO A 31 5.93 4.84 -18.22
CA PRO A 31 4.56 5.33 -18.33
C PRO A 31 3.58 4.19 -18.65
N GLY A 32 2.49 4.10 -17.91
CA GLY A 32 1.45 3.08 -18.07
C GLY A 32 1.76 1.72 -17.43
N GLN A 33 2.97 1.50 -16.91
CA GLN A 33 3.29 0.28 -16.16
C GLN A 33 2.69 0.33 -14.74
N SER A 34 2.20 -0.80 -14.24
CA SER A 34 1.72 -0.91 -12.86
C SER A 34 2.89 -0.74 -11.87
N PRO A 35 2.79 0.17 -10.88
CA PRO A 35 3.75 0.27 -9.79
C PRO A 35 3.92 -1.03 -9.00
N GLU A 36 2.83 -1.76 -8.78
CA GLU A 36 2.80 -3.03 -8.06
C GLU A 36 3.55 -4.13 -8.83
N GLU A 37 3.28 -4.26 -10.14
CA GLU A 37 3.99 -5.19 -11.02
C GLU A 37 5.49 -4.88 -11.09
N PHE A 38 5.84 -3.59 -11.24
CA PHE A 38 7.24 -3.16 -11.19
C PHE A 38 7.89 -3.50 -9.85
N GLY A 39 7.16 -3.31 -8.75
CA GLY A 39 7.61 -3.66 -7.41
C GLY A 39 7.83 -5.16 -7.23
N MET A 40 6.95 -6.01 -7.76
CA MET A 40 7.11 -7.46 -7.76
C MET A 40 8.34 -7.92 -8.54
N ALA A 41 8.62 -7.27 -9.68
CA ALA A 41 9.80 -7.57 -10.47
C ALA A 41 11.10 -7.03 -9.84
N ARG A 42 11.01 -6.01 -8.97
CA ARG A 42 12.14 -5.28 -8.38
C ARG A 42 11.88 -4.89 -6.92
N PRO A 43 11.68 -5.86 -6.00
CA PRO A 43 11.34 -5.57 -4.61
C PRO A 43 12.44 -4.80 -3.86
N GLU A 44 13.69 -4.91 -4.33
CA GLU A 44 14.83 -4.15 -3.82
C GLU A 44 14.70 -2.65 -4.06
N VAL A 45 14.08 -2.24 -5.18
CA VAL A 45 13.82 -0.83 -5.49
C VAL A 45 12.80 -0.24 -4.53
N VAL A 46 11.71 -0.98 -4.28
CA VAL A 46 10.67 -0.59 -3.32
C VAL A 46 11.25 -0.49 -1.91
N SER A 47 12.05 -1.48 -1.52
CA SER A 47 12.74 -1.49 -0.23
C SER A 47 13.69 -0.30 -0.07
N ALA A 48 14.47 0.02 -1.10
CA ALA A 48 15.35 1.18 -1.08
C ALA A 48 14.59 2.50 -0.87
N ILE A 49 13.45 2.67 -1.55
CA ILE A 49 12.59 3.86 -1.40
C ILE A 49 12.07 3.99 0.04
N HIS A 50 11.55 2.92 0.64
CA HIS A 50 11.10 2.96 2.03
C HIS A 50 12.23 3.30 3.01
N GLY A 51 13.43 2.73 2.79
CA GLY A 51 14.61 3.04 3.58
C GLY A 51 15.09 4.47 3.42
N GLU A 52 14.95 5.07 2.23
CA GLU A 52 15.21 6.50 1.99
C GLU A 52 14.23 7.39 2.75
N TYR A 53 12.93 7.10 2.70
CA TYR A 53 11.94 7.87 3.47
C TYR A 53 12.14 7.76 4.98
N ALA A 54 12.42 6.55 5.48
CA ALA A 54 12.74 6.36 6.89
C ALA A 54 13.98 7.17 7.32
N ARG A 55 15.05 7.19 6.51
CA ARG A 55 16.24 8.01 6.76
C ARG A 55 15.97 9.51 6.67
N ALA A 56 15.02 9.93 5.83
CA ALA A 56 14.58 11.32 5.72
C ALA A 56 13.69 11.77 6.89
N GLY A 57 13.33 10.87 7.82
CA GLY A 57 12.58 11.19 9.03
C GLY A 57 11.11 10.72 9.01
N ALA A 58 10.68 10.00 7.97
CA ALA A 58 9.34 9.40 7.97
C ALA A 58 9.21 8.40 9.12
N ARG A 59 8.13 8.53 9.89
CA ARG A 59 7.74 7.64 10.99
C ARG A 59 6.67 6.64 10.58
N VAL A 60 6.04 6.85 9.43
CA VAL A 60 5.16 5.89 8.77
C VAL A 60 5.54 5.84 7.30
N VAL A 61 5.73 4.64 6.76
CA VAL A 61 5.87 4.41 5.31
C VAL A 61 4.63 3.73 4.77
N THR A 62 4.25 4.05 3.53
CA THR A 62 3.06 3.52 2.85
C THR A 62 3.48 2.47 1.83
N THR A 63 2.94 1.25 1.90
CA THR A 63 3.32 0.15 1.00
C THR A 63 3.06 0.48 -0.47
N ASN A 64 3.84 -0.09 -1.39
CA ASN A 64 3.60 0.03 -2.83
C ASN A 64 2.41 -0.86 -3.28
N THR A 65 1.21 -0.57 -2.77
CA THR A 65 0.00 -1.39 -2.96
C THR A 65 -1.26 -0.59 -3.27
N PHE A 66 -1.13 0.70 -3.62
CA PHE A 66 -2.27 1.60 -3.86
C PHE A 66 -3.33 1.01 -4.80
N GLY A 67 -2.91 0.34 -5.88
CA GLY A 67 -3.77 -0.32 -6.85
C GLY A 67 -3.80 -1.84 -6.74
N ALA A 68 -3.32 -2.45 -5.64
CA ALA A 68 -3.16 -3.89 -5.52
C ALA A 68 -4.49 -4.64 -5.26
N THR A 69 -5.49 -4.41 -6.11
CA THR A 69 -6.78 -5.10 -6.11
C THR A 69 -6.97 -5.84 -7.44
N ARG A 70 -7.86 -6.84 -7.46
CA ARG A 70 -8.13 -7.66 -8.65
C ARG A 70 -8.54 -6.86 -9.91
N HIS A 71 -9.05 -5.63 -9.76
CA HIS A 71 -9.48 -4.80 -10.89
C HIS A 71 -8.39 -3.92 -11.47
N LYS A 72 -7.31 -3.69 -10.73
CA LYS A 72 -6.23 -2.77 -11.11
C LYS A 72 -4.90 -3.48 -11.33
N LEU A 73 -4.72 -4.66 -10.76
CA LEU A 73 -3.55 -5.49 -11.04
C LEU A 73 -3.59 -6.03 -12.47
N PRO A 74 -2.43 -6.09 -13.15
CA PRO A 74 -2.28 -6.83 -14.41
C PRO A 74 -2.70 -8.30 -14.27
N ALA A 75 -3.13 -8.89 -15.39
CA ALA A 75 -3.47 -10.30 -15.43
C ALA A 75 -2.25 -11.19 -15.07
N GLY A 76 -2.48 -12.24 -14.29
CA GLY A 76 -1.46 -13.20 -13.87
C GLY A 76 -0.78 -12.89 -12.54
N LEU A 77 -1.06 -11.74 -11.92
CA LEU A 77 -0.64 -11.46 -10.54
C LEU A 77 -1.73 -11.85 -9.54
N ASP A 78 -1.32 -12.52 -8.47
CA ASP A 78 -2.20 -12.85 -7.35
C ASP A 78 -2.32 -11.67 -6.38
N VAL A 79 -3.55 -11.31 -6.01
CA VAL A 79 -3.83 -10.16 -5.13
C VAL A 79 -3.19 -10.35 -3.77
N PHE A 80 -3.30 -11.54 -3.19
CA PHE A 80 -2.77 -11.79 -1.85
C PHE A 80 -1.24 -11.73 -1.86
N GLU A 81 -0.60 -12.42 -2.82
CA GLU A 81 0.85 -12.49 -2.95
C GLU A 81 1.48 -11.12 -3.18
N VAL A 82 0.91 -10.29 -4.06
CA VAL A 82 1.39 -8.92 -4.31
C VAL A 82 1.38 -8.10 -3.04
N ASN A 83 0.25 -8.10 -2.31
CA ASN A 83 0.10 -7.31 -1.10
C ASN A 83 0.99 -7.80 0.03
N GLU A 84 1.11 -9.11 0.21
CA GLU A 84 2.02 -9.71 1.21
C GLU A 84 3.48 -9.35 0.92
N THR A 85 3.90 -9.50 -0.34
CA THR A 85 5.29 -9.27 -0.76
C THR A 85 5.68 -7.80 -0.62
N MET A 86 4.83 -6.87 -1.07
CA MET A 86 5.10 -5.43 -0.95
C MET A 86 5.07 -4.95 0.51
N ALA A 87 4.16 -5.48 1.34
CA ALA A 87 4.17 -5.20 2.77
C ALA A 87 5.43 -5.72 3.47
N ARG A 88 5.87 -6.95 3.12
CA ARG A 88 7.11 -7.52 3.65
C ARG A 88 8.34 -6.71 3.23
N ALA A 89 8.40 -6.25 1.99
CA ALA A 89 9.48 -5.39 1.50
C ALA A 89 9.57 -4.07 2.29
N ALA A 90 8.43 -3.39 2.49
CA ALA A 90 8.37 -2.19 3.33
C ALA A 90 8.80 -2.46 4.78
N ARG A 91 8.36 -3.58 5.34
CA ARG A 91 8.71 -3.98 6.71
C ARG A 91 10.20 -4.24 6.88
N GLN A 92 10.81 -4.97 5.96
CA GLN A 92 12.24 -5.30 5.99
C GLN A 92 13.13 -4.07 5.76
N ALA A 93 12.63 -3.08 5.02
CA ALA A 93 13.36 -1.87 4.70
C ALA A 93 13.50 -0.86 5.84
N VAL A 94 12.65 -0.94 6.87
CA VAL A 94 12.57 0.10 7.91
C VAL A 94 12.66 -0.48 9.32
N GLY A 95 13.32 0.26 10.23
CA GLY A 95 13.60 -0.19 11.60
C GLY A 95 12.38 -0.17 12.54
N GLU A 96 12.60 -0.51 13.82
CA GLU A 96 11.56 -0.60 14.86
C GLU A 96 10.82 0.72 15.13
N GLY A 97 11.45 1.85 14.83
CA GLY A 97 10.86 3.18 15.00
C GLY A 97 9.88 3.62 13.90
N VAL A 98 9.72 2.85 12.81
CA VAL A 98 8.94 3.28 11.62
C VAL A 98 7.80 2.32 11.32
N PHE A 99 6.56 2.81 11.45
CA PHE A 99 5.36 2.04 11.14
C PHE A 99 5.23 1.78 9.63
N VAL A 100 4.61 0.66 9.27
CA VAL A 100 4.27 0.34 7.88
C VAL A 100 2.75 0.38 7.73
N ALA A 101 2.25 1.30 6.91
CA ALA A 101 0.85 1.42 6.55
C ALA A 101 0.57 0.71 5.22
N GLY A 102 -0.41 -0.19 5.21
CA GLY A 102 -0.93 -0.79 3.99
C GLY A 102 -1.71 0.25 3.18
N SER A 103 -1.15 0.70 2.06
CA SER A 103 -1.80 1.63 1.12
C SER A 103 -2.93 0.93 0.38
N VAL A 104 -4.15 1.47 0.52
CA VAL A 104 -5.37 0.97 -0.12
C VAL A 104 -6.03 2.13 -0.85
N GLY A 105 -5.77 2.23 -2.14
CA GLY A 105 -6.43 3.18 -3.05
C GLY A 105 -7.82 2.70 -3.49
N PRO A 106 -8.53 3.46 -4.33
CA PRO A 106 -9.83 3.05 -4.83
C PRO A 106 -9.69 1.92 -5.86
N THR A 107 -10.72 1.08 -5.95
CA THR A 107 -10.81 -0.03 -6.92
C THR A 107 -11.02 0.46 -8.36
N GLY A 108 -11.39 1.74 -8.55
CA GLY A 108 -11.79 2.30 -9.84
C GLY A 108 -13.21 1.89 -10.27
N LYS A 109 -13.96 1.19 -9.39
CA LYS A 109 -15.35 0.82 -9.59
C LYS A 109 -16.26 1.72 -8.74
N MET A 110 -17.49 1.93 -9.20
CA MET A 110 -18.55 2.62 -8.45
C MET A 110 -19.61 1.62 -8.01
N VAL A 111 -20.13 1.80 -6.80
CA VAL A 111 -21.22 0.95 -6.30
C VAL A 111 -22.53 1.23 -7.04
N GLU A 112 -23.39 0.22 -7.15
CA GLU A 112 -24.76 0.35 -7.66
C GLU A 112 -25.53 1.47 -6.92
N PRO A 113 -26.36 2.27 -7.62
CA PRO A 113 -26.72 2.16 -9.04
C PRO A 113 -25.79 2.92 -10.01
N LEU A 114 -24.74 3.59 -9.51
CA LEU A 114 -23.85 4.41 -10.35
C LEU A 114 -22.84 3.56 -11.14
N GLY A 115 -22.50 2.38 -10.65
CA GLY A 115 -21.69 1.39 -11.37
C GLY A 115 -22.25 -0.02 -11.28
N ASP A 116 -21.36 -0.99 -11.49
CA ASP A 116 -21.68 -2.40 -11.72
C ASP A 116 -21.35 -3.30 -10.52
N ILE A 117 -20.93 -2.72 -9.38
CA ILE A 117 -20.56 -3.50 -8.20
C ILE A 117 -21.52 -3.29 -7.04
N THR A 118 -21.87 -4.35 -6.34
CA THR A 118 -22.59 -4.24 -5.06
C THR A 118 -21.65 -3.78 -3.94
N PHE A 119 -22.18 -3.16 -2.89
CA PHE A 119 -21.42 -2.83 -1.67
C PHE A 119 -20.68 -4.05 -1.11
N ARG A 120 -21.35 -5.21 -1.04
CA ARG A 120 -20.72 -6.46 -0.57
C ARG A 120 -19.60 -6.92 -1.50
N GLY A 121 -19.74 -6.74 -2.81
CA GLY A 121 -18.69 -7.01 -3.78
C GLY A 121 -17.46 -6.12 -3.55
N LEU A 122 -17.68 -4.83 -3.30
CA LEU A 122 -16.60 -3.89 -2.98
C LEU A 122 -15.84 -4.29 -1.70
N VAL A 123 -16.58 -4.67 -0.64
CA VAL A 123 -16.00 -5.17 0.61
C VAL A 123 -15.13 -6.42 0.36
N GLU A 124 -15.59 -7.39 -0.43
CA GLU A 124 -14.79 -8.60 -0.71
C GLU A 124 -13.51 -8.29 -1.50
N ILE A 125 -13.51 -7.30 -2.38
CA ILE A 125 -12.29 -6.86 -3.08
C ILE A 125 -11.27 -6.28 -2.10
N PHE A 126 -11.68 -5.34 -1.25
CA PHE A 126 -10.77 -4.77 -0.26
C PHE A 126 -10.27 -5.80 0.75
N LYS A 127 -11.13 -6.75 1.14
CA LYS A 127 -10.77 -7.84 2.05
C LYS A 127 -9.66 -8.74 1.50
N GLU A 128 -9.65 -9.02 0.20
CA GLU A 128 -8.54 -9.77 -0.42
C GLU A 128 -7.21 -9.03 -0.29
N GLN A 129 -7.21 -7.75 -0.64
CA GLN A 129 -6.04 -6.89 -0.53
C GLN A 129 -5.54 -6.82 0.93
N ILE A 130 -6.44 -6.52 1.86
CA ILE A 130 -6.13 -6.36 3.28
C ILE A 130 -5.60 -7.66 3.90
N ARG A 131 -6.08 -8.83 3.47
CA ARG A 131 -5.54 -10.13 3.93
C ARG A 131 -4.07 -10.27 3.60
N GLY A 132 -3.66 -9.94 2.37
CA GLY A 132 -2.25 -9.95 1.98
C GLY A 132 -1.42 -8.94 2.77
N LEU A 133 -1.93 -7.71 2.93
CA LEU A 133 -1.25 -6.66 3.72
C LEU A 133 -1.02 -7.10 5.18
N VAL A 134 -2.04 -7.67 5.83
CA VAL A 134 -1.95 -8.17 7.20
C VAL A 134 -0.95 -9.32 7.29
N ALA A 135 -0.97 -10.26 6.34
CA ALA A 135 0.01 -11.36 6.28
C ALA A 135 1.45 -10.86 6.10
N GLY A 136 1.63 -9.79 5.33
CA GLY A 136 2.92 -9.13 5.12
C GLY A 136 3.40 -8.28 6.32
N GLY A 137 2.56 -8.12 7.35
CA GLY A 137 2.95 -7.53 8.63
C GLY A 137 2.85 -6.00 8.70
N VAL A 138 1.89 -5.40 7.99
CA VAL A 138 1.57 -3.97 8.17
C VAL A 138 1.09 -3.69 9.60
N ASP A 139 1.37 -2.48 10.10
CA ASP A 139 0.96 -2.02 11.43
C ASP A 139 -0.45 -1.38 11.40
N LEU A 140 -0.86 -0.85 10.25
CA LEU A 140 -2.15 -0.20 10.02
C LEU A 140 -2.57 -0.30 8.54
N ILE A 141 -3.85 -0.04 8.26
CA ILE A 141 -4.39 0.12 6.91
C ILE A 141 -4.68 1.59 6.67
N LEU A 142 -4.21 2.11 5.54
CA LEU A 142 -4.47 3.46 5.07
C LEU A 142 -5.38 3.38 3.83
N GLY A 143 -6.68 3.60 4.04
CA GLY A 143 -7.61 3.87 2.94
C GLY A 143 -7.38 5.29 2.44
N GLU A 144 -6.86 5.44 1.22
CA GLU A 144 -6.49 6.74 0.66
C GLU A 144 -7.10 6.99 -0.72
N THR A 145 -7.27 8.27 -1.05
CA THR A 145 -7.74 8.73 -2.37
C THR A 145 -9.06 8.09 -2.81
N GLN A 146 -9.90 7.68 -1.85
CA GLN A 146 -11.25 7.19 -2.12
C GLN A 146 -12.10 8.35 -2.65
N PHE A 147 -12.88 8.08 -3.68
CA PHE A 147 -13.77 9.06 -4.32
C PHE A 147 -15.25 8.71 -4.14
N ASP A 148 -15.53 7.59 -3.47
CA ASP A 148 -16.86 7.08 -3.17
C ASP A 148 -16.98 6.85 -1.65
N LEU A 149 -18.17 7.11 -1.09
CA LEU A 149 -18.44 6.95 0.34
C LEU A 149 -18.91 5.55 0.72
N ALA A 150 -19.34 4.78 -0.29
CA ALA A 150 -19.82 3.41 -0.11
C ALA A 150 -18.69 2.46 0.33
#